data_AF-A0A7K3B0K3-F1
#
_entry.id   AF-A0A7K3B0K3-F1
#
_cell.length_a   1.000
_cell.length_b   1.000
_cell.length_c   1.000
_cell.angle_alpha   90.00
_cell.angle_beta   90.00
_cell.angle_gamma   90.00
#
_symmetry.space_group_name_H-M   'P 1'
#
loop_
_entity.id
_entity.type
_entity.pdbx_description
1 polymer ?
#
loop_
_entity_poly.entity_id
_entity_poly.type
_entity_poly.pdbx_seq_one_letter_code
_entity_poly.pdbx_strand_id
1 'polypeptide(L)'
;IDDPSEDALFMMISDLNDSGNTFVVVQPDGDVPPWFASVTFRDDGGYEIVRRDTVRGEQDVTTETSVNDIARDLTIWMARRDSPL
;
A
#
# COMPACT_ATOMS: atom_id res chain seq x y z
N ILE A 1 7.97 8.48 -3.19
CA ILE A 1 7.95 7.75 -4.48
C ILE A 1 6.59 8.09 -5.06
N ASP A 2 6.59 8.84 -6.16
CA ASP A 2 5.37 9.45 -6.70
C ASP A 2 4.34 8.41 -7.18
N ASP A 3 4.83 7.30 -7.77
CA ASP A 3 4.01 6.13 -8.15
C ASP A 3 4.91 4.88 -8.23
N PRO A 4 4.96 4.02 -7.18
CA PRO A 4 5.72 2.78 -7.25
C PRO A 4 4.98 1.76 -8.14
N SER A 5 5.69 1.20 -9.12
CA SER A 5 5.15 0.12 -9.95
C SER A 5 4.85 -1.14 -9.13
N GLU A 6 3.96 -2.01 -9.65
CA GLU A 6 3.60 -3.29 -9.02
C GLU A 6 4.83 -4.12 -8.60
N ASP A 7 5.85 -4.20 -9.47
CA ASP A 7 7.09 -4.94 -9.20
C ASP A 7 7.88 -4.35 -8.02
N ALA A 8 7.93 -3.02 -7.92
CA ALA A 8 8.58 -2.34 -6.81
C ALA A 8 7.83 -2.56 -5.50
N LEU A 9 6.50 -2.49 -5.52
CA LEU A 9 5.67 -2.84 -4.37
C LEU A 9 5.86 -4.30 -3.96
N PHE A 10 5.88 -5.20 -4.92
CA PHE A 10 6.10 -6.62 -4.68
C PHE A 10 7.44 -6.86 -3.97
N MET A 11 8.52 -6.24 -4.46
CA MET A 11 9.83 -6.34 -3.82
C MET A 11 9.83 -5.78 -2.40
N MET A 12 9.23 -4.61 -2.18
CA MET A 12 9.18 -3.99 -0.84
C MET A 12 8.33 -4.80 0.14
N ILE A 13 7.18 -5.31 -0.30
CA ILE A 13 6.27 -6.10 0.54
C ILE A 13 6.86 -7.49 0.80
N SER A 14 7.53 -8.09 -0.19
CA SER A 14 8.22 -9.37 -0.03
C SER A 14 9.46 -9.29 0.87
N ASP A 15 10.04 -8.11 1.06
CA ASP A 15 11.11 -7.87 2.03
C ASP A 15 10.58 -7.79 3.47
N LEU A 16 9.25 -7.63 3.65
CA LEU A 16 8.69 -7.48 4.97
C LEU A 16 8.85 -8.76 5.81
N ASN A 17 9.24 -8.57 7.06
CA ASN A 17 9.32 -9.65 8.04
C ASN A 17 9.12 -9.14 9.47
N ASP A 18 8.84 -10.07 10.39
CA ASP A 18 8.60 -9.79 11.81
C ASP A 18 9.81 -9.14 12.53
N SER A 19 11.03 -9.40 12.08
CA SER A 19 12.27 -9.01 12.79
C SER A 19 12.87 -7.67 12.36
N GLY A 20 12.49 -7.13 11.20
CA GLY A 20 13.14 -5.93 10.64
C GLY A 20 12.16 -4.98 9.96
N ASN A 21 11.79 -5.30 8.73
CA ASN A 21 10.91 -4.47 7.92
C ASN A 21 9.46 -4.92 8.15
N THR A 22 8.81 -4.49 9.22
CA THR A 22 7.47 -5.00 9.56
C THR A 22 6.36 -4.37 8.70
N PHE A 23 6.58 -3.17 8.16
CA PHE A 23 5.60 -2.48 7.34
C PHE A 23 6.22 -1.57 6.29
N VAL A 24 5.46 -1.26 5.24
CA VAL A 24 5.77 -0.25 4.23
C VAL A 24 4.62 0.75 4.13
N VAL A 25 4.94 2.02 3.93
CA VAL A 25 3.96 3.09 3.69
C VAL A 25 4.23 3.69 2.32
N VAL A 26 3.17 3.80 1.53
CA VAL A 26 3.16 4.37 0.19
C VAL A 26 2.23 5.57 0.20
N GLN A 27 2.78 6.73 -0.14
CA GLN A 27 2.05 7.97 -0.23
C GLN A 27 2.72 8.85 -1.29
N PRO A 28 1.94 9.70 -1.98
CA PRO A 28 2.48 10.66 -2.92
C PRO A 28 3.38 11.68 -2.20
N ASP A 29 4.34 12.23 -2.95
CA ASP A 29 5.29 13.20 -2.42
C ASP A 29 4.57 14.54 -2.15
N GLY A 30 4.60 15.02 -0.90
CA GLY A 30 3.92 16.25 -0.49
C GLY A 30 3.79 16.36 1.03
N ASP A 31 3.65 17.60 1.54
CA ASP A 31 3.52 17.87 2.98
C ASP A 31 2.20 17.33 3.56
N VAL A 32 1.14 17.31 2.74
CA VAL A 32 -0.17 16.75 3.08
C VAL A 32 -0.60 15.79 1.96
N PRO A 33 -0.28 14.49 2.06
CA PRO A 33 -0.62 13.54 1.02
C PRO A 33 -2.15 13.37 0.91
N PRO A 34 -2.74 13.48 -0.29
CA PRO A 34 -4.18 13.29 -0.51
C PRO A 34 -4.66 11.86 -0.20
N TRP A 35 -3.75 10.90 -0.18
CA TRP A 35 -4.02 9.52 0.16
C TRP A 35 -2.74 8.87 0.70
N PHE A 36 -2.90 7.79 1.46
CA PHE A 36 -1.80 6.90 1.78
C PHE A 36 -2.29 5.46 1.79
N ALA A 37 -1.38 4.54 1.53
CA ALA A 37 -1.58 3.13 1.76
C ALA A 37 -0.44 2.58 2.60
N SER A 38 -0.73 1.69 3.54
CA SER A 38 0.29 0.98 4.31
C SER A 38 0.04 -0.51 4.25
N VAL A 39 1.11 -1.27 4.12
CA VAL A 39 1.09 -2.73 4.20
C VAL A 39 1.91 -3.16 5.40
N THR A 40 1.30 -3.93 6.30
CA THR A 40 1.93 -4.42 7.53
C THR A 40 1.95 -5.93 7.48
N PHE A 41 3.12 -6.52 7.70
CA PHE A 41 3.27 -7.97 7.89
C PHE A 41 2.68 -8.37 9.24
N ARG A 42 1.94 -9.48 9.26
CA ARG A 42 1.34 -10.05 10.47
C ARG A 42 2.06 -11.35 10.83
N ASP A 43 2.19 -11.62 12.13
CA ASP A 43 2.72 -12.88 12.67
C ASP A 43 2.03 -14.16 12.18
N ASP A 44 0.79 -14.05 11.67
CA ASP A 44 0.03 -15.18 11.09
C ASP A 44 0.52 -15.57 9.68
N GLY A 45 1.49 -14.82 9.12
CA GLY A 45 2.00 -15.03 7.76
C GLY A 45 1.17 -14.33 6.67
N GLY A 46 0.26 -13.44 7.07
CA GLY A 46 -0.53 -12.59 6.18
C GLY A 46 -0.08 -11.13 6.24
N TYR A 47 -0.78 -10.30 5.48
CA TYR A 47 -0.54 -8.86 5.41
C TYR A 47 -1.83 -8.10 5.67
N GLU A 48 -1.72 -6.99 6.38
CA GLU A 48 -2.79 -6.01 6.54
C GLU A 48 -2.51 -4.82 5.64
N ILE A 49 -3.50 -4.41 4.87
CA ILE A 49 -3.41 -3.33 3.91
C ILE A 49 -4.41 -2.27 4.33
N VAL A 50 -3.89 -1.13 4.76
CA VAL A 50 -4.69 0.05 5.13
C VAL A 50 -4.60 1.05 4.00
N ARG A 51 -5.73 1.57 3.56
CA ARG A 51 -5.88 2.52 2.48
C ARG A 51 -6.70 3.69 2.97
N ARG A 52 -6.16 4.89 2.88
CA ARG A 52 -6.85 6.10 3.33
C ARG A 52 -6.75 7.18 2.28
N ASP A 53 -7.90 7.74 1.95
CA ASP A 53 -8.05 8.84 1.02
C ASP A 53 -8.62 10.03 1.78
N THR A 54 -7.80 11.05 2.00
CA THR A 54 -8.21 12.25 2.74
C THR A 54 -9.05 13.19 1.88
N VAL A 55 -8.94 13.11 0.56
CA VAL A 55 -9.70 13.91 -0.41
C VAL A 55 -11.16 13.45 -0.47
N ARG A 56 -11.38 12.14 -0.49
CA ARG A 56 -12.70 11.49 -0.55
C ARG A 56 -13.25 11.11 0.82
N GLY A 57 -12.42 11.15 1.87
CA GLY A 57 -12.78 10.71 3.22
C GLY A 57 -12.94 9.19 3.33
N GLU A 58 -12.36 8.42 2.40
CA GLU A 58 -12.45 6.97 2.39
C GLU A 58 -11.35 6.35 3.27
N GLN A 59 -11.72 5.35 4.05
CA GLN A 59 -10.79 4.51 4.80
C GLN A 59 -11.22 3.06 4.58
N ASP A 60 -10.31 2.26 4.06
CA ASP A 60 -10.51 0.83 3.84
C ASP A 60 -9.35 0.05 4.45
N VAL A 61 -9.66 -1.08 5.07
CA VAL A 61 -8.68 -2.00 5.66
C VAL A 61 -9.02 -3.39 5.17
N THR A 62 -8.07 -4.00 4.47
CA THR A 62 -8.21 -5.36 3.97
C THR A 62 -7.04 -6.23 4.42
N THR A 63 -7.22 -7.54 4.39
CA THR A 63 -6.21 -8.52 4.77
C THR A 63 -6.02 -9.52 3.65
N GLU A 64 -4.77 -9.75 3.25
CA GLU A 64 -4.42 -10.63 2.14
C GLU A 64 -3.17 -11.43 2.50
N THR A 65 -3.02 -12.63 1.94
CA THR A 65 -1.82 -13.46 2.13
C THR A 65 -0.89 -13.42 0.92
N SER A 66 -1.39 -13.00 -0.24
CA SER A 66 -0.65 -13.01 -1.50
C SER A 66 -0.03 -11.64 -1.77
N VAL A 67 1.30 -11.54 -1.68
CA VAL A 67 2.04 -10.31 -2.01
C VAL A 67 1.73 -9.81 -3.43
N ASN A 68 1.58 -10.72 -4.38
CA ASN A 68 1.22 -10.39 -5.76
C ASN A 68 -0.15 -9.70 -5.87
N ASP A 69 -1.18 -10.24 -5.20
CA ASP A 69 -2.51 -9.64 -5.21
C ASP A 69 -2.51 -8.29 -4.49
N ILE A 70 -1.77 -8.16 -3.39
CA ILE A 70 -1.62 -6.90 -2.67
C ILE A 70 -0.98 -5.83 -3.56
N ALA A 71 0.16 -6.15 -4.18
CA ALA A 71 0.90 -5.21 -5.03
C ALA A 71 0.04 -4.77 -6.22
N ARG A 72 -0.65 -5.71 -6.87
CA ARG A 72 -1.56 -5.44 -7.99
C ARG A 72 -2.73 -4.56 -7.57
N ASP A 73 -3.39 -4.91 -6.47
CA ASP A 73 -4.58 -4.20 -6.00
C ASP A 73 -4.23 -2.78 -5.53
N LEU A 74 -3.08 -2.61 -4.87
CA LEU A 74 -2.54 -1.29 -4.53
C LEU A 74 -2.22 -0.46 -5.78
N THR A 75 -1.57 -1.04 -6.78
CA THR A 75 -1.26 -0.34 -8.04
C THR A 75 -2.53 0.16 -8.73
N ILE A 76 -3.55 -0.68 -8.82
CA ILE A 76 -4.85 -0.29 -9.40
C ILE A 76 -5.52 0.80 -8.56
N TRP A 77 -5.47 0.68 -7.23
CA TRP A 77 -6.05 1.64 -6.30
C TRP A 77 -5.37 3.02 -6.36
N MET A 78 -4.04 3.07 -6.51
CA MET A 78 -3.26 4.30 -6.71
C MET A 78 -3.54 4.93 -8.07
N ALA A 79 -3.54 4.15 -9.14
CA ALA A 79 -3.82 4.64 -10.50
C ALA A 79 -5.19 5.31 -10.63
N ARG A 80 -6.20 4.85 -9.89
CA ARG A 80 -7.53 5.50 -9.81
C ARG A 80 -7.51 6.87 -9.14
N ARG A 81 -6.47 7.19 -8.38
CA ARG A 81 -6.32 8.46 -7.64
C ARG A 81 -5.41 9.44 -8.35
N ASP A 82 -4.42 8.94 -9.08
CA ASP A 82 -3.52 9.74 -9.91
C ASP A 82 -4.23 10.35 -11.13
N SER A 83 -5.30 9.70 -11.61
CA SER A 83 -6.12 10.25 -12.70
C SER A 83 -6.96 11.45 -12.22
N PRO A 84 -6.72 12.68 -12.72
CA PRO A 84 -7.64 13.79 -12.49
C PRO A 84 -8.97 13.48 -13.21
N LEU A 85 -10.09 13.59 -12.48
CA LEU A 85 -11.43 13.57 -13.05
C LEU A 85 -11.70 14.82 -13.91
#